data_AF-A0A812NBP4-F1
#
_entry.id   AF-A0A812NBP4-F1
#
_cell.length_a   1.000
_cell.length_b   1.000
_cell.length_c   1.000
_cell.angle_alpha   90.00
_cell.angle_beta   90.00
_cell.angle_gamma   90.00
#
_symmetry.space_group_name_H-M   'P 1'
#
loop_
_entity.id
_entity.type
_entity.pdbx_description
1 polymer ?
#
loop_
_entity_poly.entity_id
_entity_poly.type
_entity_poly.pdbx_seq_one_letter_code
_entity_poly.pdbx_strand_id
1 'polypeptide(L)'
;MGSGASKDTGKEPGKDPAKEPGKDPGKDPGNVTVPEVAPPAKPNMVLGCCQDDTLSKVVWPSVPQSWLGHAGPENDTSCAPVVVLDVGKGMAKVKACFFKLFPQGQFMTAAEFCGNASLLGRCVLVIHGGTEHRKYIQDSEKEVLVSHLAAGGSLLTIASGSTFCGCNQNSLCLLPVFAHDRQHWNRGTGQIDMGLSSFGQSCLASRSLQEGVFQSQFFNGPALVPMREEEYRALGGPFDLECGVAVPFLNYQTEMNECQSTSLLGMPAVLAGEVKPSGGRFVALSPNVEVNTPQSTKRLVQALVCWASMGSPQLKESRRSLEAIDAPIFDGSTLTGAIGDGGALIKLGHPPSLPPICQRGLEREAFVLPTGHRLVIVDLGKGPDQLQEIFGPLVPDASQWHIVEPQALPTSLKQGDIVLLHGGMANEHAERLGAEGRRAIRQHLIEGGSVLGICAGAHWLSCRDLPLWGHAVPVVPHDNANWRRGVGDVTVTLTSEGRRMLELEDTPSFCLRYANGPLLVALPPDVYNNYQPGRVPEAMMMDETGVLNSDTLPTPLAVFSDCSDERVEGWKSMKGHAAAWAWQTSGGRAVVLSPHPEYAQTEKSQLLFRRLLLWCLG
;
A
#
# COMPACT_ATOMS: atom_id res chain seq x y z
N MET A 1 -78.11 -4.00 -22.61
CA MET A 1 -78.11 -5.35 -23.20
C MET A 1 -77.11 -6.18 -22.41
N GLY A 2 -77.44 -7.42 -22.01
CA GLY A 2 -76.60 -8.33 -21.18
C GLY A 2 -76.34 -7.81 -19.74
N SER A 3 -76.57 -8.54 -18.64
CA SER A 3 -76.09 -9.89 -18.23
C SER A 3 -74.56 -9.99 -18.16
N GLY A 4 -73.89 -10.13 -17.01
CA GLY A 4 -74.35 -10.21 -15.62
C GLY A 4 -74.22 -11.63 -15.02
N ALA A 5 -73.23 -11.82 -14.16
CA ALA A 5 -73.04 -13.00 -13.29
C ALA A 5 -72.09 -12.65 -12.12
N SER A 6 -72.14 -13.43 -11.04
CA SER A 6 -71.28 -13.34 -9.84
C SER A 6 -71.14 -14.72 -9.22
N LYS A 7 -69.98 -15.05 -8.59
CA LYS A 7 -69.91 -15.60 -7.21
C LYS A 7 -68.54 -16.13 -6.73
N ASP A 8 -68.23 -15.74 -5.48
CA ASP A 8 -67.72 -16.54 -4.34
C ASP A 8 -66.32 -17.20 -4.28
N THR A 9 -65.89 -17.33 -3.01
CA THR A 9 -64.71 -18.04 -2.44
C THR A 9 -63.33 -17.36 -2.64
N GLY A 10 -62.52 -17.07 -1.62
CA GLY A 10 -62.81 -16.87 -0.19
C GLY A 10 -62.07 -17.78 0.79
N LYS A 11 -61.07 -17.22 1.51
CA LYS A 11 -60.65 -17.60 2.88
C LYS A 11 -59.64 -16.59 3.46
N GLU A 12 -59.73 -16.33 4.77
CA GLU A 12 -58.84 -15.45 5.55
C GLU A 12 -58.09 -16.25 6.66
N PRO A 13 -57.11 -15.67 7.38
CA PRO A 13 -56.09 -16.43 8.13
C PRO A 13 -56.36 -16.65 9.64
N GLY A 14 -55.65 -17.63 10.21
CA GLY A 14 -55.25 -17.68 11.63
C GLY A 14 -53.73 -17.93 11.70
N LYS A 15 -52.95 -17.39 12.65
CA LYS A 15 -53.09 -17.17 14.12
C LYS A 15 -52.85 -18.43 14.98
N ASP A 16 -51.80 -18.31 15.78
CA ASP A 16 -51.42 -19.01 17.02
C ASP A 16 -52.58 -19.15 18.05
N PRO A 17 -52.48 -19.95 19.15
CA PRO A 17 -51.23 -20.28 19.87
C PRO A 17 -51.08 -21.62 20.66
N ALA A 18 -49.82 -21.86 21.08
CA ALA A 18 -49.33 -22.40 22.36
C ALA A 18 -49.93 -23.67 23.03
N LYS A 19 -49.04 -24.56 23.54
CA LYS A 19 -48.87 -24.87 24.99
C LYS A 19 -47.80 -25.94 25.30
N GLU A 20 -47.14 -25.79 26.45
CA GLU A 20 -46.49 -26.90 27.21
C GLU A 20 -47.56 -27.69 28.00
N PRO A 21 -47.25 -28.91 28.53
CA PRO A 21 -46.79 -28.98 29.93
C PRO A 21 -45.90 -30.19 30.31
N GLY A 22 -45.23 -30.13 31.46
CA GLY A 22 -44.82 -31.34 32.23
C GLY A 22 -43.45 -31.27 32.90
N LYS A 23 -43.34 -31.74 34.16
CA LYS A 23 -42.15 -31.65 35.02
C LYS A 23 -41.72 -33.00 35.62
N ASP A 24 -40.41 -33.16 35.81
CA ASP A 24 -39.72 -33.87 36.92
C ASP A 24 -39.95 -35.40 37.09
N PRO A 25 -39.10 -36.14 37.85
CA PRO A 25 -37.96 -35.70 38.67
C PRO A 25 -36.59 -36.31 38.28
N GLY A 26 -35.50 -35.69 38.76
CA GLY A 26 -34.11 -36.10 38.47
C GLY A 26 -33.44 -37.03 39.51
N LYS A 27 -32.16 -37.34 39.27
CA LYS A 27 -31.23 -38.02 40.20
C LYS A 27 -29.77 -37.69 39.88
N ASP A 28 -29.10 -37.06 40.84
CA ASP A 28 -27.64 -37.14 41.08
C ASP A 28 -27.42 -38.07 42.31
N PRO A 29 -26.19 -38.50 42.69
CA PRO A 29 -24.87 -37.98 42.29
C PRO A 29 -23.92 -38.98 41.62
N GLY A 30 -22.97 -38.48 40.84
CA GLY A 30 -21.85 -39.25 40.25
C GLY A 30 -20.54 -38.47 40.17
N ASN A 31 -19.86 -38.26 41.31
CA ASN A 31 -18.66 -37.43 41.39
C ASN A 31 -17.46 -38.04 40.62
N VAL A 32 -17.12 -37.47 39.45
CA VAL A 32 -15.91 -37.78 38.68
C VAL A 32 -15.15 -36.49 38.42
N THR A 33 -14.01 -36.33 39.07
CA THR A 33 -13.08 -35.22 38.85
C THR A 33 -12.39 -35.35 37.49
N VAL A 34 -12.95 -34.73 36.45
CA VAL A 34 -12.21 -34.45 35.22
C VAL A 34 -11.09 -33.45 35.58
N PRO A 35 -9.82 -33.72 35.26
CA PRO A 35 -8.76 -32.75 35.51
C PRO A 35 -9.02 -31.48 34.68
N GLU A 36 -8.88 -30.32 35.30
CA GLU A 36 -9.01 -29.03 34.64
C GLU A 36 -7.87 -28.86 33.64
N VAL A 37 -8.11 -29.26 32.39
CA VAL A 37 -7.20 -29.01 31.27
C VAL A 37 -7.17 -27.50 31.09
N ALA A 38 -6.09 -26.87 31.56
CA ALA A 38 -5.85 -25.45 31.40
C ALA A 38 -6.11 -25.06 29.93
N PRO A 39 -6.88 -23.99 29.67
CA PRO A 39 -7.27 -23.63 28.31
C PRO A 39 -6.00 -23.51 27.46
N PRO A 40 -5.95 -24.14 26.27
CA PRO A 40 -4.72 -24.25 25.48
C PRO A 40 -4.18 -22.84 25.31
N ALA A 41 -2.96 -22.61 25.83
CA ALA A 41 -2.38 -21.29 25.90
C ALA A 41 -2.48 -20.66 24.52
N LYS A 42 -3.22 -19.55 24.40
CA LYS A 42 -3.42 -18.86 23.13
C LYS A 42 -2.02 -18.72 22.52
N PRO A 43 -1.76 -19.28 21.32
CA PRO A 43 -0.42 -19.26 20.79
C PRO A 43 -0.02 -17.80 20.69
N ASN A 44 0.94 -17.38 21.51
CA ASN A 44 1.42 -16.01 21.49
C ASN A 44 1.86 -15.76 20.05
N MET A 45 1.11 -14.91 19.35
CA MET A 45 1.57 -14.39 18.09
C MET A 45 2.86 -13.66 18.42
N VAL A 46 3.98 -14.29 18.08
CA VAL A 46 5.18 -13.56 17.71
C VAL A 46 4.81 -12.79 16.46
N LEU A 47 4.14 -11.66 16.70
CA LEU A 47 4.27 -10.50 15.85
C LEU A 47 5.77 -10.31 15.69
N GLY A 48 6.26 -10.60 14.48
CA GLY A 48 7.50 -10.02 14.01
C GLY A 48 7.27 -8.53 13.91
N CYS A 49 7.27 -7.84 15.05
CA CYS A 49 7.37 -6.41 15.09
C CYS A 49 8.71 -6.09 14.43
N CYS A 50 8.67 -5.56 13.22
CA CYS A 50 9.69 -4.60 12.82
C CYS A 50 9.58 -3.47 13.84
N GLN A 51 10.40 -3.54 14.90
CA GLN A 51 10.53 -2.46 15.88
C GLN A 51 11.32 -1.28 15.29
N ASP A 52 11.77 -1.41 14.04
CA ASP A 52 12.61 -0.46 13.36
C ASP A 52 12.30 -0.39 11.86
N ASP A 53 12.64 0.76 11.29
CA ASP A 53 12.31 1.20 9.93
C ASP A 53 13.25 0.56 8.89
N THR A 54 13.12 -0.76 8.73
CA THR A 54 14.08 -1.62 8.04
C THR A 54 14.20 -1.41 6.54
N LEU A 55 13.28 -0.69 5.88
CA LEU A 55 13.38 -0.38 4.45
C LEU A 55 13.99 0.99 4.15
N SER A 56 13.79 2.01 5.00
CA SER A 56 14.44 3.32 4.81
C SER A 56 15.87 3.29 5.38
N LYS A 57 16.06 2.73 6.57
CA LYS A 57 17.35 2.63 7.27
C LYS A 57 18.28 1.53 6.72
N VAL A 58 17.93 0.86 5.62
CA VAL A 58 18.87 -0.01 4.90
C VAL A 58 19.64 0.83 3.89
N VAL A 59 20.87 1.17 4.28
CA VAL A 59 21.91 1.59 3.35
C VAL A 59 22.19 0.40 2.42
N TRP A 60 21.70 0.47 1.18
CA TRP A 60 21.94 -0.57 0.20
C TRP A 60 23.45 -0.69 -0.08
N PRO A 61 24.04 -1.90 0.02
CA PRO A 61 25.47 -2.08 -0.22
C PRO A 61 25.82 -1.83 -1.69
N SER A 62 27.10 -1.55 -1.96
CA SER A 62 27.61 -1.51 -3.34
C SER A 62 27.41 -2.86 -4.02
N VAL A 63 26.94 -2.86 -5.27
CA VAL A 63 26.70 -4.06 -6.07
C VAL A 63 27.97 -4.94 -6.15
N PRO A 64 27.93 -6.21 -5.69
CA PRO A 64 29.09 -7.09 -5.75
C PRO A 64 29.59 -7.30 -7.19
N GLN A 65 30.91 -7.39 -7.38
CA GLN A 65 31.51 -7.62 -8.70
C GLN A 65 31.07 -8.95 -9.33
N SER A 66 30.75 -9.96 -8.51
CA SER A 66 30.18 -11.25 -8.97
C SER A 66 28.73 -11.12 -9.49
N TRP A 67 28.01 -10.05 -9.13
CA TRP A 67 26.61 -9.84 -9.51
C TRP A 67 26.45 -9.02 -10.78
N LEU A 68 27.44 -8.17 -11.09
CA LEU A 68 27.50 -7.43 -12.34
C LEU A 68 27.54 -8.43 -13.51
N GLY A 69 26.65 -8.24 -14.49
CA GLY A 69 26.57 -9.10 -15.66
C GLY A 69 27.80 -8.94 -16.55
N HIS A 70 28.85 -9.74 -16.30
CA HIS A 70 30.04 -9.83 -17.15
C HIS A 70 29.62 -9.92 -18.62
N ALA A 71 30.17 -9.02 -19.45
CA ALA A 71 29.99 -9.03 -20.89
C ALA A 71 30.80 -10.19 -21.52
N GLY A 72 30.30 -11.42 -21.36
CA GLY A 72 30.59 -12.48 -22.31
C GLY A 72 30.11 -12.07 -23.71
N PRO A 73 30.65 -12.69 -24.78
CA PRO A 73 30.22 -12.37 -26.14
C PRO A 73 28.70 -12.56 -26.27
N GLU A 74 28.03 -11.60 -26.93
CA GLU A 74 26.58 -11.34 -26.88
C GLU A 74 25.66 -12.52 -27.28
N ASN A 75 26.24 -13.63 -27.75
CA ASN A 75 25.55 -14.84 -28.17
C ASN A 75 25.57 -15.98 -27.13
N ASP A 76 26.30 -15.88 -26.01
CA ASP A 76 26.28 -16.92 -24.98
C ASP A 76 25.04 -16.81 -24.09
N THR A 77 23.93 -17.37 -24.60
CA THR A 77 22.64 -17.45 -23.93
C THR A 77 22.51 -18.69 -23.03
N SER A 78 23.62 -19.38 -22.71
CA SER A 78 23.59 -20.58 -21.87
C SER A 78 23.31 -20.21 -20.40
N CYS A 79 22.08 -20.48 -19.98
CA CYS A 79 21.62 -20.34 -18.60
C CYS A 79 21.29 -21.75 -18.06
N ALA A 80 21.50 -21.97 -16.76
CA ALA A 80 21.31 -23.31 -16.17
C ALA A 80 19.88 -23.85 -16.39
N PRO A 81 19.69 -25.18 -16.51
CA PRO A 81 18.37 -25.78 -16.74
C PRO A 81 17.30 -25.24 -15.81
N VAL A 82 16.11 -24.91 -16.33
CA VAL A 82 14.99 -24.43 -15.53
C VAL A 82 14.12 -25.61 -15.13
N VAL A 83 13.79 -25.75 -13.85
CA VAL A 83 12.97 -26.84 -13.31
C VAL A 83 11.77 -26.24 -12.58
N VAL A 84 10.57 -26.41 -13.11
CA VAL A 84 9.33 -25.89 -12.52
C VAL A 84 8.67 -26.97 -11.67
N LEU A 85 8.50 -26.71 -10.37
CA LEU A 85 7.88 -27.65 -9.44
C LEU A 85 6.36 -27.50 -9.38
N ASP A 86 5.63 -28.60 -9.57
CA ASP A 86 4.21 -28.67 -9.20
C ASP A 86 4.07 -28.83 -7.69
N VAL A 87 3.88 -27.71 -7.00
CA VAL A 87 3.60 -27.63 -5.56
C VAL A 87 2.10 -27.59 -5.26
N GLY A 88 1.33 -28.44 -5.96
CA GLY A 88 -0.10 -28.64 -5.74
C GLY A 88 -1.05 -27.83 -6.63
N LYS A 89 -0.58 -27.32 -7.78
CA LYS A 89 -1.48 -26.73 -8.82
C LYS A 89 -1.99 -27.78 -9.81
N GLY A 90 -1.33 -28.93 -9.90
CA GLY A 90 -1.61 -30.00 -10.86
C GLY A 90 -0.85 -29.78 -12.17
N MET A 91 0.02 -30.73 -12.52
CA MET A 91 1.03 -30.65 -13.59
C MET A 91 0.53 -30.03 -14.91
N ALA A 92 -0.69 -30.35 -15.35
CA ALA A 92 -1.28 -29.77 -16.55
C ALA A 92 -1.48 -28.23 -16.45
N LYS A 93 -1.94 -27.75 -15.28
CA LYS A 93 -2.10 -26.31 -14.99
C LYS A 93 -0.76 -25.60 -14.84
N VAL A 94 0.23 -26.28 -14.25
CA VAL A 94 1.60 -25.76 -14.13
C VAL A 94 2.22 -25.56 -15.52
N LYS A 95 2.15 -26.58 -16.39
CA LYS A 95 2.59 -26.47 -17.79
C LYS A 95 1.85 -25.36 -18.55
N ALA A 96 0.52 -25.29 -18.44
CA ALA A 96 -0.28 -24.26 -19.10
C ALA A 96 0.09 -22.81 -18.71
N CYS A 97 0.44 -22.56 -17.44
CA CYS A 97 0.95 -21.26 -17.00
C CYS A 97 2.40 -21.02 -17.43
N PHE A 98 3.30 -21.95 -17.14
CA PHE A 98 4.74 -21.68 -17.13
C PHE A 98 5.47 -22.02 -18.45
N PHE A 99 4.91 -22.85 -19.33
CA PHE A 99 5.54 -23.18 -20.63
C PHE A 99 5.74 -21.94 -21.52
N LYS A 100 4.92 -20.90 -21.36
CA LYS A 100 5.06 -19.60 -22.06
C LYS A 100 6.24 -18.75 -21.57
N LEU A 101 6.78 -19.05 -20.38
CA LEU A 101 8.00 -18.45 -19.83
C LEU A 101 9.21 -19.37 -20.07
N PHE A 102 9.03 -20.67 -19.86
CA PHE A 102 10.07 -21.69 -19.85
C PHE A 102 9.73 -22.82 -20.83
N PRO A 103 9.80 -22.58 -22.16
CA PRO A 103 9.47 -23.58 -23.17
C PRO A 103 10.46 -24.75 -23.22
N GLN A 104 11.67 -24.55 -22.68
CA GLN A 104 12.69 -25.59 -22.47
C GLN A 104 12.81 -25.97 -20.97
N GLY A 105 11.83 -25.62 -20.15
CA GLY A 105 11.80 -25.97 -18.73
C GLY A 105 11.43 -27.45 -18.53
N GLN A 106 12.09 -28.10 -17.58
CA GLN A 106 11.63 -29.38 -17.05
C GLN A 106 10.49 -29.14 -16.05
N PHE A 107 9.52 -30.04 -16.00
CA PHE A 107 8.32 -29.91 -15.17
C PHE A 107 8.12 -31.19 -14.37
N MET A 108 8.20 -31.11 -13.04
CA MET A 108 8.18 -32.26 -12.14
C MET A 108 7.60 -31.91 -10.76
N THR A 109 7.32 -32.91 -9.94
CA THR A 109 6.93 -32.75 -8.53
C THR A 109 8.16 -32.52 -7.63
N ALA A 110 7.94 -32.09 -6.38
CA ALA A 110 9.01 -31.98 -5.39
C ALA A 110 9.74 -33.31 -5.16
N ALA A 111 8.99 -34.42 -5.02
CA ALA A 111 9.55 -35.76 -4.85
C ALA A 111 10.40 -36.24 -6.05
N GLU A 112 9.95 -35.98 -7.29
CA GLU A 112 10.73 -36.30 -8.50
C GLU A 112 12.03 -35.50 -8.58
N PHE A 113 12.00 -34.21 -8.19
CA PHE A 113 13.21 -33.40 -8.07
C PHE A 113 14.16 -33.93 -6.97
N CYS A 114 13.61 -34.31 -5.81
CA CYS A 114 14.40 -34.88 -4.70
C CYS A 114 15.05 -36.22 -5.06
N GLY A 115 14.44 -37.02 -5.94
CA GLY A 115 15.05 -38.22 -6.51
C GLY A 115 16.14 -37.95 -7.56
N ASN A 116 16.26 -36.72 -8.08
CA ASN A 116 17.13 -36.40 -9.21
C ASN A 116 18.41 -35.64 -8.80
N ALA A 117 19.37 -36.38 -8.24
CA ALA A 117 20.69 -35.87 -7.85
C ALA A 117 21.51 -35.23 -9.00
N SER A 118 21.11 -35.38 -10.27
CA SER A 118 21.80 -34.71 -11.39
C SER A 118 21.51 -33.20 -11.47
N LEU A 119 20.36 -32.75 -10.94
CA LEU A 119 19.90 -31.36 -10.95
C LEU A 119 20.29 -30.56 -9.69
N LEU A 120 20.67 -31.26 -8.61
CA LEU A 120 21.05 -30.63 -7.34
C LEU A 120 22.29 -29.71 -7.52
N GLY A 121 22.20 -28.47 -7.07
CA GLY A 121 23.24 -27.44 -7.29
C GLY A 121 23.35 -26.88 -8.72
N ARG A 122 22.55 -27.39 -9.68
CA ARG A 122 22.82 -27.28 -11.12
C ARG A 122 21.68 -26.72 -11.96
N CYS A 123 20.54 -26.42 -11.37
CA CYS A 123 19.37 -25.86 -12.06
C CYS A 123 18.90 -24.54 -11.42
N VAL A 124 18.07 -23.79 -12.16
CA VAL A 124 17.21 -22.74 -11.60
C VAL A 124 15.85 -23.39 -11.30
N LEU A 125 15.61 -23.64 -10.03
CA LEU A 125 14.37 -24.22 -9.53
C LEU A 125 13.30 -23.12 -9.42
N VAL A 126 12.09 -23.39 -9.93
CA VAL A 126 10.97 -22.45 -9.94
C VAL A 126 9.85 -22.95 -9.04
N ILE A 127 9.58 -22.22 -7.94
CA ILE A 127 8.48 -22.51 -7.01
C ILE A 127 7.40 -21.44 -7.13
N HIS A 128 6.30 -21.80 -7.78
CA HIS A 128 5.16 -20.91 -8.00
C HIS A 128 4.19 -20.87 -6.80
N GLY A 129 3.34 -19.85 -6.73
CA GLY A 129 2.26 -19.79 -5.75
C GLY A 129 1.19 -20.87 -5.91
N GLY A 130 0.60 -21.27 -4.79
CA GLY A 130 -0.46 -22.26 -4.62
C GLY A 130 -1.20 -22.02 -3.30
N THR A 131 -2.20 -22.84 -2.99
CA THR A 131 -3.09 -22.65 -1.83
C THR A 131 -2.70 -23.45 -0.58
N GLU A 132 -2.04 -24.61 -0.75
CA GLU A 132 -1.84 -25.57 0.35
C GLU A 132 -0.41 -26.15 0.39
N HIS A 133 0.61 -25.33 0.12
CA HIS A 133 2.01 -25.76 -0.07
C HIS A 133 2.57 -26.77 0.95
N ARG A 134 2.19 -26.68 2.24
CA ARG A 134 2.60 -27.65 3.29
C ARG A 134 2.13 -29.09 3.07
N LYS A 135 1.18 -29.34 2.17
CA LYS A 135 0.79 -30.71 1.77
C LYS A 135 1.72 -31.29 0.69
N TYR A 136 2.52 -30.46 0.03
CA TYR A 136 3.25 -30.77 -1.21
C TYR A 136 4.78 -30.57 -1.13
N ILE A 137 5.28 -29.98 -0.04
CA ILE A 137 6.70 -29.98 0.32
C ILE A 137 6.78 -30.36 1.80
N GLN A 138 7.27 -31.57 2.07
CA GLN A 138 7.55 -32.12 3.40
C GLN A 138 8.90 -31.61 3.93
N ASP A 139 9.19 -31.81 5.22
CA ASP A 139 10.47 -31.38 5.82
C ASP A 139 11.70 -32.05 5.19
N SER A 140 11.60 -33.32 4.78
CA SER A 140 12.67 -34.01 4.04
C SER A 140 12.88 -33.44 2.63
N GLU A 141 11.83 -32.95 1.98
CA GLU A 141 11.95 -32.27 0.68
C GLU A 141 12.54 -30.87 0.87
N LYS A 142 12.20 -30.17 1.97
CA LYS A 142 12.84 -28.92 2.38
C LYS A 142 14.36 -29.10 2.59
N GLU A 143 14.82 -30.19 3.21
CA GLU A 143 16.25 -30.48 3.36
C GLU A 143 16.98 -30.59 2.01
N VAL A 144 16.32 -31.14 0.97
CA VAL A 144 16.87 -31.15 -0.39
C VAL A 144 16.88 -29.75 -1.02
N LEU A 145 15.87 -28.91 -0.76
CA LEU A 145 15.86 -27.50 -1.20
C LEU A 145 16.96 -26.67 -0.53
N VAL A 146 17.26 -26.91 0.75
CA VAL A 146 18.43 -26.34 1.43
C VAL A 146 19.72 -26.85 0.78
N SER A 147 19.83 -28.16 0.56
CA SER A 147 21.00 -28.79 -0.08
C SER A 147 21.24 -28.27 -1.52
N HIS A 148 20.17 -27.94 -2.25
CA HIS A 148 20.25 -27.38 -3.59
C HIS A 148 20.94 -26.01 -3.59
N LEU A 149 20.51 -25.08 -2.72
CA LEU A 149 21.12 -23.75 -2.56
C LEU A 149 22.54 -23.86 -1.97
N ALA A 150 22.76 -24.77 -1.01
CA ALA A 150 24.09 -25.06 -0.45
C ALA A 150 25.10 -25.59 -1.49
N ALA A 151 24.61 -26.23 -2.56
CA ALA A 151 25.43 -26.73 -3.67
C ALA A 151 25.63 -25.71 -4.82
N GLY A 152 25.25 -24.44 -4.64
CA GLY A 152 25.34 -23.40 -5.67
C GLY A 152 24.15 -23.37 -6.64
N GLY A 153 23.08 -24.10 -6.32
CA GLY A 153 21.83 -24.08 -7.07
C GLY A 153 21.11 -22.73 -6.95
N SER A 154 20.04 -22.56 -7.72
CA SER A 154 19.29 -21.30 -7.77
C SER A 154 17.80 -21.50 -7.56
N LEU A 155 17.15 -20.56 -6.88
CA LEU A 155 15.72 -20.61 -6.55
C LEU A 155 14.99 -19.33 -7.00
N LEU A 156 14.06 -19.46 -7.94
CA LEU A 156 13.17 -18.39 -8.38
C LEU A 156 11.74 -18.67 -7.89
N THR A 157 11.14 -17.72 -7.17
CA THR A 157 9.80 -17.90 -6.59
C THR A 157 8.82 -16.85 -7.10
N ILE A 158 7.56 -17.24 -7.31
CA ILE A 158 6.54 -16.37 -7.93
C ILE A 158 5.27 -16.35 -7.08
N ALA A 159 4.73 -15.15 -6.82
CA ALA A 159 3.53 -14.91 -6.02
C ALA A 159 3.59 -15.57 -4.64
N SER A 160 2.55 -16.30 -4.21
CA SER A 160 2.55 -16.94 -2.88
C SER A 160 3.66 -17.98 -2.66
N GLY A 161 4.36 -18.42 -3.72
CA GLY A 161 5.57 -19.24 -3.60
C GLY A 161 6.69 -18.49 -2.88
N SER A 162 6.77 -17.17 -3.10
CA SER A 162 7.69 -16.28 -2.38
C SER A 162 7.33 -16.17 -0.88
N THR A 163 6.04 -16.12 -0.55
CA THR A 163 5.58 -16.21 0.86
C THR A 163 5.97 -17.54 1.51
N PHE A 164 5.82 -18.65 0.77
CA PHE A 164 6.07 -19.99 1.27
C PHE A 164 7.57 -20.32 1.39
N CYS A 165 8.41 -19.76 0.53
CA CYS A 165 9.86 -19.91 0.65
C CYS A 165 10.48 -18.90 1.65
N GLY A 166 9.84 -17.75 1.87
CA GLY A 166 10.24 -16.74 2.86
C GLY A 166 10.08 -17.14 4.32
N CYS A 167 10.38 -16.20 5.22
CA CYS A 167 10.49 -16.39 6.67
C CYS A 167 9.19 -16.08 7.43
N ASN A 168 8.07 -16.54 6.88
CA ASN A 168 6.75 -16.33 7.47
C ASN A 168 6.39 -17.50 8.42
N GLN A 169 5.62 -17.23 9.49
CA GLN A 169 4.98 -18.32 10.24
C GLN A 169 4.09 -19.13 9.27
N ASN A 170 4.46 -20.38 9.02
CA ASN A 170 3.86 -21.22 7.97
C ASN A 170 4.90 -21.87 7.02
N SER A 171 6.06 -21.24 6.87
CA SER A 171 6.88 -21.32 5.64
C SER A 171 8.21 -22.08 5.78
N LEU A 172 8.92 -22.26 4.66
CA LEU A 172 10.16 -23.03 4.59
C LEU A 172 11.39 -22.29 5.19
N CYS A 173 11.40 -20.95 5.23
CA CYS A 173 12.56 -20.14 5.67
C CYS A 173 13.82 -20.34 4.80
N LEU A 174 13.63 -20.53 3.48
CA LEU A 174 14.72 -20.61 2.49
C LEU A 174 15.20 -19.24 2.00
N LEU A 175 14.34 -18.21 2.08
CA LEU A 175 14.60 -16.88 1.54
C LEU A 175 14.53 -15.80 2.64
N PRO A 176 15.48 -14.85 2.71
CA PRO A 176 15.49 -13.72 3.65
C PRO A 176 14.48 -12.62 3.24
N VAL A 177 13.22 -13.01 3.13
CA VAL A 177 12.08 -12.13 2.79
C VAL A 177 10.88 -12.52 3.64
N PHE A 178 10.05 -11.56 4.05
CA PHE A 178 8.74 -11.83 4.64
C PHE A 178 7.62 -11.21 3.80
N ALA A 179 6.40 -11.70 3.99
CA ALA A 179 5.20 -11.09 3.43
C ALA A 179 4.65 -10.09 4.45
N HIS A 180 4.75 -8.80 4.14
CA HIS A 180 4.16 -7.72 4.90
C HIS A 180 2.62 -7.79 4.84
N ASP A 181 1.97 -7.33 5.92
CA ASP A 181 0.51 -7.32 6.12
C ASP A 181 -0.18 -8.58 5.54
N ARG A 182 0.00 -9.70 6.25
CA ARG A 182 -0.67 -10.97 5.91
C ARG A 182 -2.15 -10.98 6.29
N GLN A 183 -2.62 -10.02 7.09
CA GLN A 183 -4.02 -9.97 7.52
C GLN A 183 -4.90 -9.53 6.35
N HIS A 184 -4.45 -8.53 5.58
CA HIS A 184 -5.11 -8.10 4.34
C HIS A 184 -4.41 -8.68 3.09
N TRP A 185 -4.13 -9.99 3.08
CA TRP A 185 -3.54 -10.67 1.92
C TRP A 185 -4.37 -10.52 0.63
N ASN A 186 -5.69 -10.31 0.76
CA ASN A 186 -6.61 -10.06 -0.35
C ASN A 186 -6.49 -8.62 -0.89
N ARG A 187 -5.33 -8.32 -1.49
CA ARG A 187 -4.95 -7.04 -2.12
C ARG A 187 -5.61 -6.76 -3.47
N GLY A 188 -6.62 -7.53 -3.84
CA GLY A 188 -7.29 -7.41 -5.12
C GLY A 188 -6.45 -7.93 -6.30
N THR A 189 -6.91 -7.58 -7.49
CA THR A 189 -6.43 -8.13 -8.76
C THR A 189 -6.21 -7.03 -9.80
N GLY A 190 -5.37 -7.30 -10.80
CA GLY A 190 -5.22 -6.41 -11.96
C GLY A 190 -3.80 -6.34 -12.52
N GLN A 191 -3.60 -5.43 -13.45
CA GLN A 191 -2.28 -5.11 -14.00
C GLN A 191 -1.51 -4.16 -13.08
N ILE A 192 -0.20 -4.37 -13.04
CA ILE A 192 0.78 -3.50 -12.38
C ILE A 192 1.96 -3.23 -13.29
N ASP A 193 2.59 -2.08 -13.09
CA ASP A 193 3.89 -1.72 -13.67
C ASP A 193 5.00 -1.93 -12.62
N MET A 194 6.16 -2.42 -13.05
CA MET A 194 7.38 -2.57 -12.25
C MET A 194 8.54 -1.85 -12.94
N GLY A 195 9.39 -1.16 -12.17
CA GLY A 195 10.58 -0.46 -12.68
C GLY A 195 11.85 -1.01 -12.04
N LEU A 196 12.95 -1.03 -12.79
CA LEU A 196 14.25 -1.48 -12.27
C LEU A 196 14.76 -0.51 -11.20
N SER A 197 15.12 -1.03 -10.02
CA SER A 197 15.90 -0.30 -9.02
C SER A 197 17.30 0.03 -9.56
N SER A 198 18.06 0.89 -8.89
CA SER A 198 19.49 1.09 -9.18
C SER A 198 20.28 -0.22 -9.19
N PHE A 199 20.02 -1.11 -8.22
CA PHE A 199 20.59 -2.46 -8.14
C PHE A 199 20.22 -3.33 -9.35
N GLY A 200 18.93 -3.35 -9.72
CA GLY A 200 18.43 -4.11 -10.86
C GLY A 200 18.99 -3.60 -12.20
N GLN A 201 19.13 -2.29 -12.34
CA GLN A 201 19.80 -1.66 -13.48
C GLN A 201 21.26 -2.15 -13.55
N SER A 202 22.06 -2.01 -12.48
CA SER A 202 23.46 -2.46 -12.47
C SER A 202 23.65 -3.96 -12.73
N CYS A 203 22.77 -4.82 -12.21
CA CYS A 203 22.85 -6.27 -12.41
C CYS A 203 22.38 -6.75 -13.79
N LEU A 204 21.49 -6.01 -14.47
CA LEU A 204 20.80 -6.46 -15.69
C LEU A 204 21.05 -5.59 -16.94
N ALA A 205 21.73 -4.43 -16.83
CA ALA A 205 21.91 -3.46 -17.92
C ALA A 205 22.50 -4.06 -19.22
N SER A 206 23.40 -5.04 -19.13
CA SER A 206 24.01 -5.69 -20.29
C SER A 206 23.08 -6.62 -21.08
N ARG A 207 21.81 -6.79 -20.68
CA ARG A 207 20.88 -7.79 -21.23
C ARG A 207 19.73 -7.19 -22.06
N SER A 208 19.97 -6.04 -22.71
CA SER A 208 19.03 -5.38 -23.65
C SER A 208 17.65 -5.04 -23.07
N LEU A 209 17.57 -4.84 -21.74
CA LEU A 209 16.40 -4.30 -21.05
C LEU A 209 16.32 -2.78 -21.22
N GLN A 210 16.05 -2.31 -22.45
CA GLN A 210 15.89 -0.88 -22.76
C GLN A 210 14.57 -0.29 -22.25
N GLU A 211 13.58 -1.13 -21.96
CA GLU A 211 12.32 -0.73 -21.33
C GLU A 211 12.54 -0.59 -19.82
N GLY A 212 12.38 0.63 -19.28
CA GLY A 212 12.52 0.89 -17.84
C GLY A 212 11.32 0.44 -17.00
N VAL A 213 10.24 -0.02 -17.63
CA VAL A 213 8.96 -0.39 -17.01
C VAL A 213 8.45 -1.72 -17.60
N PHE A 214 7.97 -2.62 -16.73
CA PHE A 214 7.55 -3.97 -17.06
C PHE A 214 6.15 -4.28 -16.50
N GLN A 215 5.24 -4.74 -17.36
CA GLN A 215 3.86 -5.03 -16.97
C GLN A 215 3.66 -6.47 -16.53
N SER A 216 2.98 -6.68 -15.41
CA SER A 216 2.57 -8.00 -14.93
C SER A 216 1.12 -7.96 -14.45
N GLN A 217 0.49 -9.12 -14.34
CA GLN A 217 -0.70 -9.27 -13.51
C GLN A 217 -0.28 -9.44 -12.04
N PHE A 218 -1.19 -9.13 -11.14
CA PHE A 218 -1.10 -9.39 -9.71
C PHE A 218 -2.45 -9.94 -9.23
N PHE A 219 -2.44 -11.05 -8.49
CA PHE A 219 -3.64 -11.65 -7.91
C PHE A 219 -3.38 -11.96 -6.43
N ASN A 220 -3.69 -11.01 -5.54
CA ASN A 220 -3.45 -11.15 -4.10
C ASN A 220 -1.99 -11.55 -3.77
N GLY A 221 -1.02 -10.98 -4.50
CA GLY A 221 0.40 -11.21 -4.30
C GLY A 221 0.89 -10.73 -2.92
N PRO A 222 1.97 -11.31 -2.38
CA PRO A 222 2.54 -10.87 -1.12
C PRO A 222 3.26 -9.53 -1.28
N ALA A 223 2.95 -8.53 -0.45
CA ALA A 223 3.83 -7.38 -0.30
C ALA A 223 5.17 -7.87 0.28
N LEU A 224 6.23 -7.97 -0.53
CA LEU A 224 7.50 -8.55 -0.10
C LEU A 224 8.40 -7.48 0.53
N VAL A 225 8.90 -7.79 1.72
CA VAL A 225 9.88 -6.96 2.44
C VAL A 225 11.14 -7.79 2.69
N PRO A 226 12.33 -7.27 2.38
CA PRO A 226 13.59 -7.96 2.63
C PRO A 226 13.91 -8.02 4.12
N MET A 227 14.67 -9.03 4.52
CA MET A 227 15.22 -9.17 5.87
C MET A 227 16.73 -8.98 5.86
N ARG A 228 17.25 -8.42 6.95
CA ARG A 228 18.69 -8.43 7.26
C ARG A 228 19.11 -9.84 7.65
N GLU A 229 20.38 -10.16 7.45
CA GLU A 229 20.96 -11.47 7.74
C GLU A 229 20.75 -11.89 9.20
N GLU A 230 20.95 -10.97 10.14
CA GLU A 230 20.74 -11.21 11.59
C GLU A 230 19.29 -11.65 11.89
N GLU A 231 18.31 -10.97 11.30
CA GLU A 231 16.88 -11.28 11.45
C GLU A 231 16.52 -12.61 10.77
N TYR A 232 17.08 -12.85 9.58
CA TYR A 232 16.92 -14.09 8.83
C TYR A 232 17.46 -15.29 9.62
N ARG A 233 18.68 -15.18 10.16
CA ARG A 233 19.29 -16.18 11.04
C ARG A 233 18.48 -16.40 12.31
N ALA A 234 17.99 -15.33 12.95
CA ALA A 234 17.16 -15.42 14.15
C ALA A 234 15.83 -16.16 13.93
N LEU A 235 15.26 -16.13 12.72
CA LEU A 235 14.08 -16.93 12.35
C LEU A 235 14.40 -18.36 11.83
N GLY A 236 15.66 -18.80 11.90
CA GLY A 236 16.08 -20.14 11.49
C GLY A 236 16.60 -20.24 10.05
N GLY A 237 17.00 -19.12 9.44
CA GLY A 237 17.58 -19.06 8.10
C GLY A 237 18.87 -19.89 8.00
N PRO A 238 18.97 -20.87 7.08
CA PRO A 238 20.13 -21.77 6.99
C PRO A 238 21.40 -21.11 6.42
N PHE A 239 21.30 -19.95 5.76
CA PHE A 239 22.41 -19.32 5.03
C PHE A 239 22.78 -17.93 5.55
N ASP A 240 24.03 -17.54 5.29
CA ASP A 240 24.49 -16.14 5.32
C ASP A 240 24.34 -15.55 3.90
N LEU A 241 24.43 -14.22 3.74
CA LEU A 241 24.08 -13.49 2.52
C LEU A 241 25.27 -12.69 1.97
N GLU A 242 25.39 -12.57 0.64
CA GLU A 242 26.48 -11.74 0.07
C GLU A 242 26.37 -10.28 0.52
N CYS A 243 25.18 -9.70 0.37
CA CYS A 243 24.87 -8.31 0.71
C CYS A 243 24.43 -8.08 2.18
N GLY A 244 24.41 -9.12 3.03
CA GLY A 244 23.81 -9.03 4.38
C GLY A 244 22.30 -8.76 4.43
N VAL A 245 21.64 -8.67 3.27
CA VAL A 245 20.21 -8.36 3.10
C VAL A 245 19.76 -8.84 1.70
N ALA A 246 18.47 -9.15 1.52
CA ALA A 246 17.88 -9.24 0.17
C ALA A 246 17.73 -7.83 -0.43
N VAL A 247 18.06 -7.65 -1.70
CA VAL A 247 17.99 -6.32 -2.36
C VAL A 247 16.87 -6.26 -3.40
N PRO A 248 16.21 -5.10 -3.58
CA PRO A 248 15.26 -4.92 -4.66
C PRO A 248 15.97 -4.89 -6.01
N PHE A 249 15.50 -5.70 -6.96
CA PHE A 249 15.82 -5.56 -8.38
C PHE A 249 14.74 -4.78 -9.13
N LEU A 250 13.47 -4.91 -8.71
CA LEU A 250 12.36 -4.11 -9.23
C LEU A 250 11.43 -3.64 -8.13
N ASN A 251 10.94 -2.41 -8.26
CA ASN A 251 9.93 -1.80 -7.40
C ASN A 251 8.66 -1.50 -8.22
N TYR A 252 7.48 -1.63 -7.62
CA TYR A 252 6.23 -1.25 -8.27
C TYR A 252 6.16 0.24 -8.61
N GLN A 253 5.63 0.56 -9.79
CA GLN A 253 5.47 1.93 -10.32
C GLN A 253 3.99 2.36 -10.39
N THR A 254 3.06 1.45 -10.10
CA THR A 254 1.60 1.70 -10.07
C THR A 254 1.02 1.44 -8.68
N GLU A 255 0.08 2.30 -8.26
CA GLU A 255 -0.93 1.91 -7.28
C GLU A 255 -1.86 0.85 -7.90
N MET A 256 -2.29 -0.14 -7.12
CA MET A 256 -3.39 -1.03 -7.52
C MET A 256 -4.72 -0.45 -7.03
N ASN A 257 -5.66 -0.25 -7.97
CA ASN A 257 -6.99 0.30 -7.65
C ASN A 257 -7.84 -0.63 -6.75
N GLU A 258 -7.57 -1.94 -6.76
CA GLU A 258 -8.26 -2.93 -5.91
C GLU A 258 -7.56 -3.25 -4.58
N CYS A 259 -6.36 -2.70 -4.31
CA CYS A 259 -5.75 -2.86 -3.00
C CYS A 259 -6.62 -2.16 -1.94
N GLN A 260 -6.94 -2.86 -0.85
CA GLN A 260 -7.76 -2.31 0.23
C GLN A 260 -6.94 -1.77 1.40
N SER A 261 -5.74 -2.30 1.67
CA SER A 261 -4.86 -1.86 2.78
C SER A 261 -3.58 -1.18 2.30
N THR A 262 -2.59 -1.99 1.90
CA THR A 262 -1.23 -1.54 1.58
C THR A 262 -1.15 -0.98 0.17
N SER A 263 -0.48 0.15 0.01
CA SER A 263 0.02 0.57 -1.29
C SER A 263 1.19 -0.30 -1.73
N LEU A 264 1.20 -0.74 -2.99
CA LEU A 264 2.35 -1.41 -3.59
C LEU A 264 3.40 -0.43 -4.12
N LEU A 265 3.00 0.79 -4.51
CA LEU A 265 3.86 1.77 -5.19
C LEU A 265 5.10 2.12 -4.35
N GLY A 266 6.27 1.79 -4.88
CA GLY A 266 7.58 1.92 -4.20
C GLY A 266 8.08 0.63 -3.53
N MET A 267 7.20 -0.32 -3.19
CA MET A 267 7.60 -1.58 -2.58
C MET A 267 8.38 -2.49 -3.57
N PRO A 268 9.25 -3.39 -3.07
CA PRO A 268 9.89 -4.41 -3.89
C PRO A 268 8.86 -5.35 -4.57
N ALA A 269 8.81 -5.29 -5.89
CA ALA A 269 8.10 -6.25 -6.74
C ALA A 269 8.95 -7.52 -6.98
N VAL A 270 10.27 -7.35 -7.02
CA VAL A 270 11.27 -8.42 -7.15
C VAL A 270 12.43 -8.17 -6.20
N LEU A 271 12.63 -9.08 -5.24
CA LEU A 271 13.82 -9.14 -4.38
C LEU A 271 14.79 -10.21 -4.90
N ALA A 272 16.09 -10.00 -4.72
CA ALA A 272 17.12 -10.96 -5.13
C ALA A 272 18.28 -11.03 -4.12
N GLY A 273 19.07 -12.10 -4.21
CA GLY A 273 20.27 -12.26 -3.39
C GLY A 273 21.11 -13.48 -3.74
N GLU A 274 22.26 -13.58 -3.08
CA GLU A 274 23.23 -14.68 -3.19
C GLU A 274 23.56 -15.18 -1.78
N VAL A 275 23.61 -16.51 -1.61
CA VAL A 275 23.88 -17.17 -0.34
C VAL A 275 25.34 -17.58 -0.20
N LYS A 276 25.91 -17.29 0.97
CA LYS A 276 27.27 -17.69 1.36
C LYS A 276 27.24 -19.08 2.03
N PRO A 277 28.31 -19.89 1.86
CA PRO A 277 29.49 -19.66 1.02
C PRO A 277 29.34 -20.20 -0.42
N SER A 278 28.17 -20.70 -0.81
CA SER A 278 28.00 -21.52 -2.03
C SER A 278 27.91 -20.73 -3.34
N GLY A 279 27.59 -19.44 -3.28
CA GLY A 279 27.29 -18.61 -4.45
C GLY A 279 25.89 -18.86 -5.04
N GLY A 280 25.09 -19.75 -4.43
CA GLY A 280 23.72 -20.01 -4.89
C GLY A 280 22.85 -18.76 -4.84
N ARG A 281 21.91 -18.59 -5.78
CA ARG A 281 21.15 -17.34 -5.92
C ARG A 281 19.65 -17.51 -5.81
N PHE A 282 18.98 -16.47 -5.35
CA PHE A 282 17.52 -16.43 -5.31
C PHE A 282 16.93 -15.18 -5.96
N VAL A 283 15.72 -15.34 -6.49
CA VAL A 283 14.88 -14.24 -7.00
C VAL A 283 13.45 -14.47 -6.52
N ALA A 284 12.94 -13.60 -5.65
CA ALA A 284 11.58 -13.64 -5.13
C ALA A 284 10.72 -12.58 -5.82
N LEU A 285 9.84 -13.03 -6.72
CA LEU A 285 8.85 -12.19 -7.40
C LEU A 285 7.54 -12.20 -6.61
N SER A 286 6.98 -11.02 -6.36
CA SER A 286 5.63 -10.86 -5.81
C SER A 286 4.50 -10.98 -6.85
N PRO A 287 4.58 -10.37 -8.06
CA PRO A 287 3.46 -10.40 -9.00
C PRO A 287 3.42 -11.71 -9.80
N ASN A 288 2.26 -11.97 -10.41
CA ASN A 288 1.97 -13.15 -11.22
C ASN A 288 2.48 -13.00 -12.65
N VAL A 289 3.81 -13.02 -12.82
CA VAL A 289 4.48 -12.93 -14.12
C VAL A 289 4.12 -14.10 -15.06
N GLU A 290 3.47 -15.16 -14.58
CA GLU A 290 2.99 -16.30 -15.37
C GLU A 290 1.65 -16.06 -16.07
N VAL A 291 0.95 -14.97 -15.78
CA VAL A 291 -0.39 -14.68 -16.32
C VAL A 291 -0.33 -13.51 -17.30
N ASN A 292 -0.83 -13.74 -18.52
CA ASN A 292 -0.95 -12.73 -19.59
C ASN A 292 0.35 -11.94 -19.89
N THR A 293 1.51 -12.60 -19.76
CA THR A 293 2.84 -11.97 -19.75
C THR A 293 3.17 -11.21 -21.04
N PRO A 294 3.39 -9.88 -20.99
CA PRO A 294 3.93 -9.09 -22.09
C PRO A 294 5.34 -9.54 -22.48
N GLN A 295 5.75 -9.28 -23.72
CA GLN A 295 7.02 -9.79 -24.24
C GLN A 295 8.25 -9.20 -23.52
N SER A 296 8.17 -7.96 -23.03
CA SER A 296 9.21 -7.35 -22.20
C SER A 296 9.32 -7.99 -20.81
N THR A 297 8.20 -8.31 -20.17
CA THR A 297 8.19 -9.06 -18.91
C THR A 297 8.70 -10.50 -19.07
N LYS A 298 8.54 -11.12 -20.24
CA LYS A 298 9.24 -12.39 -20.54
C LYS A 298 10.76 -12.20 -20.63
N ARG A 299 11.24 -11.15 -21.30
CA ARG A 299 12.69 -10.81 -21.34
C ARG A 299 13.23 -10.54 -19.94
N LEU A 300 12.46 -9.87 -19.09
CA LEU A 300 12.79 -9.66 -17.67
C LEU A 300 12.94 -10.99 -16.93
N VAL A 301 11.94 -11.89 -17.02
CA VAL A 301 12.00 -13.20 -16.36
C VAL A 301 13.18 -14.04 -16.87
N GLN A 302 13.50 -13.97 -18.16
CA GLN A 302 14.70 -14.60 -18.73
C GLN A 302 15.99 -13.98 -18.17
N ALA A 303 16.08 -12.66 -18.08
CA ALA A 303 17.23 -11.96 -17.48
C ALA A 303 17.42 -12.32 -15.99
N LEU A 304 16.32 -12.46 -15.24
CA LEU A 304 16.34 -12.88 -13.82
C LEU A 304 16.78 -14.34 -13.65
N VAL A 305 16.25 -15.27 -14.45
CA VAL A 305 16.71 -16.69 -14.48
C VAL A 305 18.19 -16.78 -14.81
N CYS A 306 18.62 -16.06 -15.85
CA CYS A 306 20.02 -16.08 -16.26
C CYS A 306 20.93 -15.43 -15.20
N TRP A 307 20.53 -14.32 -14.57
CA TRP A 307 21.28 -13.71 -13.46
C TRP A 307 21.42 -14.65 -12.27
N ALA A 308 20.35 -15.37 -11.90
CA ALA A 308 20.40 -16.37 -10.84
C ALA A 308 21.37 -17.50 -11.20
N SER A 309 21.27 -18.04 -12.41
CA SER A 309 22.11 -19.16 -12.85
C SER A 309 23.63 -18.89 -12.79
N MET A 310 24.06 -17.62 -12.87
CA MET A 310 25.49 -17.25 -12.71
C MET A 310 26.07 -17.60 -11.33
N GLY A 311 25.23 -17.90 -10.33
CA GLY A 311 25.66 -18.37 -9.02
C GLY A 311 26.17 -19.82 -9.00
N SER A 312 25.86 -20.64 -10.03
CA SER A 312 26.29 -22.04 -10.05
C SER A 312 27.77 -22.18 -10.46
N PRO A 313 28.64 -22.76 -9.61
CA PRO A 313 30.08 -22.85 -9.91
C PRO A 313 30.42 -23.66 -11.17
N GLN A 314 29.51 -24.52 -11.64
CA GLN A 314 29.78 -25.55 -12.65
C GLN A 314 29.42 -25.16 -14.09
N LEU A 315 28.93 -23.93 -14.33
CA LEU A 315 28.69 -23.40 -15.69
C LEU A 315 29.95 -23.40 -16.60
N LYS A 316 31.15 -23.50 -16.03
CA LYS A 316 32.41 -23.66 -16.78
C LYS A 316 32.69 -25.08 -17.26
N GLU A 317 32.07 -26.11 -16.67
CA GLU A 317 32.37 -27.52 -16.97
C GLU A 317 31.25 -28.25 -17.71
N SER A 318 29.98 -27.91 -17.48
CA SER A 318 28.82 -28.66 -18.02
C SER A 318 28.64 -28.62 -19.56
N ARG A 319 29.49 -27.92 -20.30
CA ARG A 319 29.46 -27.72 -21.77
C ARG A 319 29.69 -28.99 -22.63
N ARG A 320 29.63 -30.20 -22.05
CA ARG A 320 29.93 -31.48 -22.75
C ARG A 320 28.96 -32.64 -22.48
N SER A 321 27.85 -32.43 -21.79
CA SER A 321 27.03 -33.55 -21.28
C SER A 321 25.50 -33.35 -21.35
N LEU A 322 25.03 -32.40 -22.15
CA LEU A 322 23.60 -32.04 -22.26
C LEU A 322 23.02 -32.14 -23.70
N GLU A 323 23.76 -32.70 -24.65
CA GLU A 323 23.33 -32.83 -26.06
C GLU A 323 22.30 -33.96 -26.31
N ALA A 324 21.74 -34.59 -25.27
CA ALA A 324 20.79 -35.70 -25.40
C ALA A 324 19.66 -35.62 -24.36
N ILE A 325 18.47 -35.21 -24.83
CA ILE A 325 17.12 -35.67 -24.43
C ILE A 325 16.14 -34.98 -25.39
N ASP A 326 15.32 -35.77 -26.10
CA ASP A 326 14.45 -35.29 -27.18
C ASP A 326 13.18 -34.55 -26.71
N ALA A 327 12.68 -33.67 -27.57
CA ALA A 327 11.39 -33.00 -27.39
C ALA A 327 10.20 -33.91 -27.75
N PRO A 328 9.02 -33.69 -27.12
CA PRO A 328 7.80 -33.74 -27.92
C PRO A 328 6.70 -32.72 -27.57
N ILE A 329 6.15 -32.11 -28.63
CA ILE A 329 4.72 -32.01 -28.98
C ILE A 329 3.73 -31.53 -27.91
N PHE A 330 3.10 -30.37 -28.15
CA PHE A 330 1.63 -30.19 -28.05
C PHE A 330 1.14 -29.11 -29.02
N ASP A 331 -0.06 -29.30 -29.58
CA ASP A 331 -0.75 -28.37 -30.50
C ASP A 331 -1.57 -27.33 -29.73
N GLY A 332 -1.62 -26.09 -30.23
CA GLY A 332 -2.31 -24.94 -29.63
C GLY A 332 -3.81 -24.82 -29.94
N SER A 333 -4.39 -25.75 -30.71
CA SER A 333 -5.76 -25.66 -31.25
C SER A 333 -6.92 -25.73 -30.24
N THR A 334 -6.66 -26.00 -28.96
CA THR A 334 -7.69 -26.39 -27.97
C THR A 334 -8.00 -25.36 -26.87
N LEU A 335 -7.59 -24.10 -27.02
CA LEU A 335 -7.82 -23.03 -26.02
C LEU A 335 -8.57 -21.82 -26.60
N THR A 336 -9.88 -21.96 -26.79
CA THR A 336 -10.78 -20.85 -27.15
C THR A 336 -11.98 -20.75 -26.20
N GLY A 337 -12.15 -19.59 -25.58
CA GLY A 337 -13.25 -19.21 -24.69
C GLY A 337 -13.19 -17.68 -24.50
N ALA A 338 -14.33 -17.01 -24.69
CA ALA A 338 -14.35 -15.59 -25.09
C ALA A 338 -14.04 -14.56 -23.98
N ILE A 339 -13.64 -13.37 -24.41
CA ILE A 339 -13.45 -12.13 -23.63
C ILE A 339 -14.07 -10.97 -24.44
N GLY A 340 -14.67 -9.98 -23.77
CA GLY A 340 -14.92 -8.61 -24.27
C GLY A 340 -14.22 -7.61 -23.32
N ASP A 341 -13.56 -6.57 -23.82
CA ASP A 341 -14.12 -5.24 -24.18
C ASP A 341 -14.16 -4.28 -22.98
N GLY A 342 -13.61 -3.05 -22.99
CA GLY A 342 -12.76 -2.36 -23.97
C GLY A 342 -12.70 -0.82 -23.73
N GLY A 343 -11.63 -0.13 -24.14
CA GLY A 343 -11.55 1.35 -24.24
C GLY A 343 -10.59 2.11 -23.30
N ALA A 344 -10.10 3.29 -23.73
CA ALA A 344 -9.19 4.21 -23.01
C ALA A 344 -9.19 5.63 -23.66
N LEU A 345 -8.64 6.69 -23.02
CA LEU A 345 -8.25 7.98 -23.66
C LEU A 345 -7.32 8.89 -22.79
N ILE A 346 -6.85 10.03 -23.36
CA ILE A 346 -5.60 10.80 -23.01
C ILE A 346 -5.70 12.27 -23.54
N LYS A 347 -5.03 13.36 -23.08
CA LYS A 347 -4.21 13.74 -21.89
C LYS A 347 -4.10 15.31 -21.75
N LEU A 348 -3.49 15.79 -20.66
CA LEU A 348 -3.28 17.15 -20.10
C LEU A 348 -2.28 18.14 -20.78
N GLY A 349 -2.32 19.44 -20.42
CA GLY A 349 -1.15 20.36 -20.28
C GLY A 349 -1.34 21.87 -20.63
N HIS A 350 -0.59 22.88 -20.11
CA HIS A 350 0.19 23.04 -18.85
C HIS A 350 0.59 24.55 -18.54
N PRO A 351 1.50 24.95 -17.58
CA PRO A 351 1.42 26.19 -16.74
C PRO A 351 2.35 27.33 -17.25
N PRO A 352 2.86 28.41 -16.53
CA PRO A 352 3.16 28.70 -15.09
C PRO A 352 2.48 30.02 -14.57
N SER A 353 2.98 30.98 -13.76
CA SER A 353 4.24 31.26 -13.01
C SER A 353 4.00 32.13 -11.72
N LEU A 354 4.98 32.92 -11.26
CA LEU A 354 5.19 33.58 -9.93
C LEU A 354 5.78 35.02 -10.11
N PRO A 355 6.05 35.90 -9.08
CA PRO A 355 6.10 35.74 -7.61
C PRO A 355 5.30 36.86 -6.78
N PRO A 356 5.81 37.61 -5.76
CA PRO A 356 5.39 37.42 -4.34
C PRO A 356 5.03 38.70 -3.49
N ILE A 357 4.82 38.51 -2.15
CA ILE A 357 4.85 39.48 -1.00
C ILE A 357 3.53 40.24 -0.65
N CYS A 358 3.05 40.14 0.61
CA CYS A 358 3.06 41.21 1.65
C CYS A 358 2.16 40.93 2.88
N GLN A 359 2.50 41.45 4.06
CA GLN A 359 1.67 41.46 5.28
C GLN A 359 0.80 42.74 5.39
N ARG A 360 -0.47 42.64 5.85
CA ARG A 360 -1.20 43.76 6.51
C ARG A 360 -2.46 43.31 7.27
N GLY A 361 -2.87 44.14 8.24
CA GLY A 361 -3.79 43.80 9.32
C GLY A 361 -5.27 43.61 8.99
N LEU A 362 -6.03 43.16 10.00
CA LEU A 362 -7.46 42.90 9.94
C LEU A 362 -8.28 44.07 10.51
N GLU A 363 -8.93 44.85 9.65
CA GLU A 363 -10.13 45.63 10.02
C GLU A 363 -11.16 45.59 8.88
N ARG A 364 -12.26 44.83 9.06
CA ARG A 364 -13.57 44.90 8.36
C ARG A 364 -13.65 45.03 6.81
N GLU A 365 -12.54 45.06 6.10
CA GLU A 365 -12.47 44.94 4.64
C GLU A 365 -12.96 43.56 4.19
N ALA A 366 -13.32 43.43 2.91
CA ALA A 366 -13.55 42.12 2.33
C ALA A 366 -12.26 41.29 2.48
N PHE A 367 -12.37 40.03 2.93
CA PHE A 367 -11.20 39.19 3.07
C PHE A 367 -10.62 38.87 1.69
N VAL A 368 -9.41 39.38 1.46
CA VAL A 368 -8.64 39.23 0.23
C VAL A 368 -7.37 38.46 0.56
N LEU A 369 -7.09 37.39 -0.20
CA LEU A 369 -5.83 36.64 -0.13
C LEU A 369 -4.68 37.50 -0.68
N PRO A 370 -3.43 37.33 -0.20
CA PRO A 370 -2.27 38.05 -0.73
C PRO A 370 -2.12 37.90 -2.25
N THR A 371 -1.65 38.95 -2.92
CA THR A 371 -1.53 38.99 -4.39
C THR A 371 -0.71 37.81 -4.93
N GLY A 372 -1.25 37.12 -5.94
CA GLY A 372 -0.65 35.93 -6.54
C GLY A 372 -1.13 34.61 -5.94
N HIS A 373 -1.80 34.64 -4.78
CA HIS A 373 -2.36 33.47 -4.11
C HIS A 373 -3.87 33.32 -4.36
N ARG A 374 -4.37 32.08 -4.25
CA ARG A 374 -5.79 31.73 -4.47
C ARG A 374 -6.16 30.41 -3.79
N LEU A 375 -7.45 30.23 -3.54
CA LEU A 375 -8.04 29.01 -2.98
C LEU A 375 -8.57 28.11 -4.11
N VAL A 376 -7.95 26.94 -4.30
CA VAL A 376 -8.40 25.91 -5.25
C VAL A 376 -9.28 24.92 -4.50
N ILE A 377 -10.59 25.07 -4.63
CA ILE A 377 -11.59 24.20 -4.02
C ILE A 377 -11.79 23.01 -4.96
N VAL A 378 -11.47 21.79 -4.50
CA VAL A 378 -11.68 20.59 -5.32
C VAL A 378 -13.13 20.14 -5.19
N ASP A 379 -13.85 19.98 -6.30
CA ASP A 379 -15.18 19.37 -6.24
C ASP A 379 -15.06 17.85 -6.10
N LEU A 380 -15.51 17.34 -4.96
CA LEU A 380 -15.51 15.91 -4.63
C LEU A 380 -16.95 15.38 -4.51
N GLY A 381 -17.88 15.98 -5.26
CA GLY A 381 -19.27 15.55 -5.36
C GLY A 381 -20.30 16.47 -4.71
N LYS A 382 -19.96 17.76 -4.50
CA LYS A 382 -20.90 18.77 -3.98
C LYS A 382 -21.58 19.57 -5.10
N GLY A 383 -20.95 19.71 -6.25
CA GLY A 383 -21.40 20.61 -7.31
C GLY A 383 -20.94 22.05 -7.05
N PRO A 384 -20.70 22.83 -8.11
CA PRO A 384 -20.08 24.15 -7.97
C PRO A 384 -20.96 25.14 -7.19
N ASP A 385 -22.28 25.11 -7.39
CA ASP A 385 -23.22 26.01 -6.71
C ASP A 385 -23.19 25.85 -5.18
N GLN A 386 -23.15 24.60 -4.68
CA GLN A 386 -23.05 24.32 -3.25
C GLN A 386 -21.67 24.74 -2.68
N LEU A 387 -20.60 24.54 -3.45
CA LEU A 387 -19.26 24.97 -3.03
C LEU A 387 -19.17 26.51 -2.97
N GLN A 388 -19.81 27.22 -3.91
CA GLN A 388 -19.93 28.67 -3.88
C GLN A 388 -20.76 29.16 -2.67
N GLU A 389 -21.89 28.52 -2.36
CA GLU A 389 -22.71 28.83 -1.18
C GLU A 389 -21.92 28.66 0.14
N ILE A 390 -21.11 27.61 0.24
CA ILE A 390 -20.34 27.27 1.44
C ILE A 390 -19.11 28.17 1.61
N PHE A 391 -18.30 28.34 0.57
CA PHE A 391 -16.98 28.96 0.66
C PHE A 391 -16.93 30.43 0.21
N GLY A 392 -17.87 30.87 -0.63
CA GLY A 392 -17.98 32.26 -1.09
C GLY A 392 -18.10 33.29 0.05
N PRO A 393 -18.89 33.06 1.12
CA PRO A 393 -18.92 33.94 2.29
C PRO A 393 -17.58 34.02 3.04
N LEU A 394 -16.72 33.00 2.91
CA LEU A 394 -15.43 32.92 3.60
C LEU A 394 -14.35 33.67 2.83
N VAL A 395 -14.36 33.58 1.49
CA VAL A 395 -13.50 34.33 0.57
C VAL A 395 -14.38 35.13 -0.42
N PRO A 396 -14.81 36.36 -0.05
CA PRO A 396 -15.81 37.11 -0.83
C PRO A 396 -15.36 37.52 -2.23
N ASP A 397 -14.05 37.64 -2.48
CA ASP A 397 -13.53 37.90 -3.82
C ASP A 397 -13.49 36.61 -4.66
N ALA A 398 -14.49 36.46 -5.53
CA ALA A 398 -14.62 35.34 -6.46
C ALA A 398 -13.51 35.26 -7.53
N SER A 399 -12.63 36.26 -7.66
CA SER A 399 -11.42 36.15 -8.50
C SER A 399 -10.31 35.33 -7.82
N GLN A 400 -10.36 35.22 -6.48
CA GLN A 400 -9.32 34.59 -5.66
C GLN A 400 -9.62 33.16 -5.24
N TRP A 401 -10.72 32.58 -5.70
CA TRP A 401 -10.98 31.15 -5.55
C TRP A 401 -11.54 30.55 -6.83
N HIS A 402 -11.26 29.27 -7.04
CA HIS A 402 -11.78 28.50 -8.17
C HIS A 402 -12.26 27.15 -7.68
N ILE A 403 -13.39 26.70 -8.21
CA ILE A 403 -13.82 25.31 -8.06
C ILE A 403 -13.21 24.52 -9.23
N VAL A 404 -12.57 23.39 -8.92
CA VAL A 404 -11.77 22.62 -9.86
C VAL A 404 -12.16 21.15 -9.80
N GLU A 405 -12.54 20.59 -10.95
CA GLU A 405 -12.78 19.16 -11.12
C GLU A 405 -11.49 18.36 -10.89
N PRO A 406 -11.53 17.20 -10.21
CA PRO A 406 -10.31 16.54 -9.73
C PRO A 406 -9.31 16.13 -10.82
N GLN A 407 -9.77 15.91 -12.05
CA GLN A 407 -8.91 15.51 -13.17
C GLN A 407 -8.14 16.70 -13.76
N ALA A 408 -8.55 17.94 -13.45
CA ALA A 408 -7.84 19.16 -13.86
C ALA A 408 -6.71 19.56 -12.89
N LEU A 409 -6.70 19.02 -11.66
CA LEU A 409 -5.70 19.30 -10.62
C LEU A 409 -4.23 19.25 -11.11
N PRO A 410 -3.77 18.22 -11.85
CA PRO A 410 -2.37 18.15 -12.28
C PRO A 410 -1.92 19.34 -13.15
N THR A 411 -2.87 20.04 -13.78
CA THR A 411 -2.60 21.20 -14.65
C THR A 411 -3.03 22.54 -14.08
N SER A 412 -3.90 22.56 -13.07
CA SER A 412 -4.48 23.80 -12.54
C SER A 412 -3.65 24.44 -11.43
N LEU A 413 -2.87 23.64 -10.70
CA LEU A 413 -2.15 24.09 -9.50
C LEU A 413 -0.90 24.93 -9.81
N LYS A 414 -0.57 25.83 -8.87
CA LYS A 414 0.62 26.69 -8.84
C LYS A 414 1.17 26.76 -7.42
N GLN A 415 2.46 27.04 -7.30
CA GLN A 415 3.23 27.13 -6.03
C GLN A 415 2.74 28.23 -5.04
N GLY A 416 1.65 28.95 -5.32
CA GLY A 416 0.98 29.88 -4.40
C GLY A 416 -0.45 29.49 -4.01
N ASP A 417 -0.96 28.35 -4.50
CA ASP A 417 -2.36 27.95 -4.30
C ASP A 417 -2.56 27.20 -2.98
N ILE A 418 -3.69 27.44 -2.32
CA ILE A 418 -4.19 26.59 -1.23
C ILE A 418 -5.18 25.60 -1.83
N VAL A 419 -4.89 24.30 -1.80
CA VAL A 419 -5.85 23.27 -2.22
C VAL A 419 -6.78 22.93 -1.06
N LEU A 420 -8.08 23.17 -1.22
CA LEU A 420 -9.10 22.82 -0.23
C LEU A 420 -9.81 21.53 -0.60
N LEU A 421 -9.75 20.56 0.32
CA LEU A 421 -10.51 19.32 0.29
C LEU A 421 -11.62 19.40 1.34
N HIS A 422 -12.86 19.59 0.90
CA HIS A 422 -14.01 19.78 1.78
C HIS A 422 -14.42 18.49 2.52
N GLY A 423 -15.44 18.57 3.38
CA GLY A 423 -16.05 17.39 4.02
C GLY A 423 -17.07 16.66 3.14
N GLY A 424 -17.31 15.38 3.41
CA GLY A 424 -18.07 14.46 2.56
C GLY A 424 -17.80 13.00 2.93
N MET A 425 -17.48 12.14 1.97
CA MET A 425 -17.10 10.74 2.20
C MET A 425 -15.66 10.49 1.75
N ALA A 426 -14.75 10.20 2.68
CA ALA A 426 -13.31 10.15 2.40
C ALA A 426 -12.90 9.10 1.34
N ASN A 427 -13.64 7.99 1.21
CA ASN A 427 -13.42 7.01 0.16
C ASN A 427 -13.89 7.52 -1.21
N GLU A 428 -15.07 8.15 -1.31
CA GLU A 428 -15.51 8.79 -2.56
C GLU A 428 -14.55 9.91 -2.98
N HIS A 429 -14.01 10.68 -2.03
CA HIS A 429 -13.01 11.70 -2.30
C HIS A 429 -11.74 11.05 -2.87
N ALA A 430 -11.28 9.96 -2.27
CA ALA A 430 -10.14 9.17 -2.71
C ALA A 430 -10.31 8.60 -4.14
N GLU A 431 -11.52 8.12 -4.46
CA GLU A 431 -11.92 7.61 -5.78
C GLU A 431 -11.98 8.74 -6.81
N ARG A 432 -12.76 9.80 -6.54
CA ARG A 432 -12.97 10.95 -7.44
C ARG A 432 -11.66 11.69 -7.76
N LEU A 433 -10.72 11.78 -6.82
CA LEU A 433 -9.38 12.33 -7.05
C LEU A 433 -8.57 11.56 -8.09
N GLY A 434 -8.79 10.24 -8.22
CA GLY A 434 -8.03 9.36 -9.12
C GLY A 434 -6.52 9.32 -8.80
N ALA A 435 -5.75 8.45 -9.47
CA ALA A 435 -4.30 8.39 -9.23
C ALA A 435 -3.59 9.75 -9.49
N GLU A 436 -4.04 10.48 -10.52
CA GLU A 436 -3.45 11.75 -10.94
C GLU A 436 -3.74 12.91 -9.98
N GLY A 437 -4.99 13.15 -9.58
CA GLY A 437 -5.34 14.22 -8.64
C GLY A 437 -4.75 13.98 -7.25
N ARG A 438 -4.72 12.71 -6.79
CA ARG A 438 -4.02 12.32 -5.56
C ARG A 438 -2.52 12.62 -5.63
N ARG A 439 -1.85 12.31 -6.75
CA ARG A 439 -0.43 12.63 -6.95
C ARG A 439 -0.19 14.13 -7.05
N ALA A 440 -1.05 14.87 -7.73
CA ALA A 440 -0.96 16.32 -7.87
C ALA A 440 -1.00 17.03 -6.50
N ILE A 441 -1.87 16.61 -5.58
CA ILE A 441 -1.95 17.20 -4.23
C ILE A 441 -0.67 16.91 -3.41
N ARG A 442 -0.14 15.67 -3.48
CA ARG A 442 1.16 15.34 -2.84
C ARG A 442 2.31 16.15 -3.44
N GLN A 443 2.38 16.23 -4.77
CA GLN A 443 3.44 16.93 -5.49
C GLN A 443 3.40 18.44 -5.19
N HIS A 444 2.21 19.04 -5.19
CA HIS A 444 1.99 20.45 -4.81
C HIS A 444 2.52 20.76 -3.40
N LEU A 445 2.28 19.87 -2.44
CA LEU A 445 2.78 20.01 -1.06
C LEU A 445 4.31 19.84 -0.95
N ILE A 446 4.91 18.99 -1.79
CA ILE A 446 6.36 18.81 -1.90
C ILE A 446 7.02 20.04 -2.57
N GLU A 447 6.38 20.61 -3.59
CA GLU A 447 6.85 21.79 -4.34
C GLU A 447 6.69 23.11 -3.58
N GLY A 448 6.04 23.12 -2.41
CA GLY A 448 5.89 24.32 -1.57
C GLY A 448 4.53 25.01 -1.65
N GLY A 449 3.58 24.45 -2.40
CA GLY A 449 2.17 24.78 -2.26
C GLY A 449 1.55 24.21 -0.99
N SER A 450 0.32 24.60 -0.69
CA SER A 450 -0.33 24.27 0.59
C SER A 450 -1.70 23.62 0.45
N VAL A 451 -2.12 22.88 1.48
CA VAL A 451 -3.34 22.04 1.43
C VAL A 451 -4.16 22.11 2.74
N LEU A 452 -5.47 22.38 2.63
CA LEU A 452 -6.42 22.41 3.76
C LEU A 452 -7.46 21.29 3.58
N GLY A 453 -7.45 20.30 4.46
CA GLY A 453 -8.47 19.25 4.51
C GLY A 453 -9.46 19.45 5.66
N ILE A 454 -10.76 19.32 5.36
CA ILE A 454 -11.85 19.45 6.34
C ILE A 454 -12.65 18.15 6.38
N CYS A 455 -12.90 17.60 7.58
CA CYS A 455 -13.65 16.37 7.83
C CYS A 455 -13.19 15.19 6.95
N ALA A 456 -13.86 14.92 5.81
CA ALA A 456 -13.44 13.91 4.85
C ALA A 456 -12.11 14.24 4.12
N GLY A 457 -11.84 15.52 3.84
CA GLY A 457 -10.54 15.98 3.36
C GLY A 457 -9.45 15.86 4.43
N ALA A 458 -9.78 16.11 5.70
CA ALA A 458 -8.87 15.90 6.83
C ALA A 458 -8.52 14.42 7.00
N HIS A 459 -9.54 13.55 6.88
CA HIS A 459 -9.37 12.11 6.77
C HIS A 459 -8.46 11.77 5.57
N TRP A 460 -8.78 12.24 4.36
CA TRP A 460 -8.00 11.87 3.18
C TRP A 460 -6.52 12.27 3.29
N LEU A 461 -6.19 13.46 3.79
CA LEU A 461 -4.79 13.89 3.96
C LEU A 461 -4.03 13.10 5.02
N SER A 462 -4.71 12.56 6.03
CA SER A 462 -4.11 11.73 7.08
C SER A 462 -3.56 10.39 6.56
N CYS A 463 -2.66 9.77 7.32
CA CYS A 463 -2.20 8.41 7.06
C CYS A 463 -3.30 7.39 7.42
N ARG A 464 -3.45 6.36 6.60
CA ARG A 464 -4.25 5.16 6.89
C ARG A 464 -3.63 3.97 6.17
N ASP A 465 -3.87 2.76 6.68
CA ASP A 465 -3.68 1.52 5.93
C ASP A 465 -4.83 1.36 4.91
N LEU A 466 -4.90 2.26 3.93
CA LEU A 466 -5.84 2.29 2.79
C LEU A 466 -5.15 3.05 1.61
N PRO A 467 -4.95 2.47 0.41
CA PRO A 467 -3.95 2.99 -0.55
C PRO A 467 -4.44 4.15 -1.42
N LEU A 468 -5.76 4.38 -1.48
CA LEU A 468 -6.33 5.54 -2.18
C LEU A 468 -6.21 6.84 -1.34
N TRP A 469 -5.66 6.78 -0.13
CA TRP A 469 -5.63 7.93 0.77
C TRP A 469 -4.41 8.82 0.52
N GLY A 470 -4.49 10.07 0.98
CA GLY A 470 -3.52 11.11 0.68
C GLY A 470 -2.17 10.87 1.32
N HIS A 471 -2.15 10.52 2.61
CA HIS A 471 -0.91 10.32 3.37
C HIS A 471 0.05 11.52 3.21
N ALA A 472 -0.53 12.72 3.24
CA ALA A 472 0.15 13.98 2.99
C ALA A 472 0.47 14.73 4.30
N VAL A 473 -0.06 14.26 5.43
CA VAL A 473 0.18 14.81 6.76
C VAL A 473 0.44 13.66 7.74
N PRO A 474 1.51 13.68 8.56
CA PRO A 474 1.88 12.59 9.48
C PRO A 474 0.99 12.50 10.74
N VAL A 475 -0.33 12.49 10.56
CA VAL A 475 -1.34 12.17 11.57
C VAL A 475 -2.15 10.94 11.13
N VAL A 476 -2.59 10.09 12.04
CA VAL A 476 -3.50 8.97 11.76
C VAL A 476 -4.88 9.19 12.40
N PRO A 477 -5.97 8.72 11.77
CA PRO A 477 -7.28 8.64 12.40
C PRO A 477 -7.32 7.58 13.51
N HIS A 478 -7.44 8.04 14.75
CA HIS A 478 -7.65 7.25 15.95
C HIS A 478 -9.13 6.79 16.07
N ASP A 479 -9.34 5.59 16.61
CA ASP A 479 -10.65 4.97 16.84
C ASP A 479 -11.60 5.05 15.61
N ASN A 480 -11.13 4.51 14.48
CA ASN A 480 -11.90 4.40 13.24
C ASN A 480 -13.11 3.45 13.35
N ALA A 481 -13.10 2.50 14.29
CA ALA A 481 -14.22 1.59 14.49
C ALA A 481 -15.50 2.35 14.89
N ASN A 482 -15.34 3.39 15.72
CA ASN A 482 -16.42 4.25 16.19
C ASN A 482 -16.44 5.61 15.47
N TRP A 483 -16.18 5.64 14.15
CA TRP A 483 -16.18 6.88 13.35
C TRP A 483 -17.54 7.59 13.32
N ARG A 484 -18.64 6.85 13.50
CA ARG A 484 -20.02 7.37 13.50
C ARG A 484 -20.38 8.08 14.80
N ARG A 485 -19.66 9.15 15.13
CA ARG A 485 -19.86 9.98 16.35
C ARG A 485 -21.01 10.98 16.21
N GLY A 486 -21.85 10.83 15.18
CA GLY A 486 -23.02 11.67 14.96
C GLY A 486 -22.70 13.07 14.45
N VAL A 487 -23.68 13.97 14.60
CA VAL A 487 -23.69 15.29 13.94
C VAL A 487 -24.29 16.33 14.88
N GLY A 488 -23.50 17.33 15.27
CA GLY A 488 -23.89 18.34 16.25
C GLY A 488 -22.87 19.47 16.38
N ASP A 489 -23.14 20.44 17.24
CA ASP A 489 -22.28 21.62 17.40
C ASP A 489 -21.30 21.45 18.57
N VAL A 490 -20.01 21.66 18.30
CA VAL A 490 -18.91 21.43 19.25
C VAL A 490 -18.12 22.71 19.51
N THR A 491 -17.70 22.92 20.76
CA THR A 491 -16.72 23.94 21.11
C THR A 491 -15.32 23.35 20.99
N VAL A 492 -14.50 23.98 20.16
CA VAL A 492 -13.05 23.77 20.13
C VAL A 492 -12.33 24.93 20.81
N THR A 493 -11.20 24.63 21.44
CA THR A 493 -10.31 25.62 22.06
C THR A 493 -8.94 25.55 21.39
N LEU A 494 -8.40 26.69 20.96
CA LEU A 494 -7.04 26.78 20.43
C LEU A 494 -6.02 26.43 21.52
N THR A 495 -4.98 25.71 21.13
CA THR A 495 -3.82 25.49 22.03
C THR A 495 -3.03 26.79 22.20
N SER A 496 -2.08 26.82 23.13
CA SER A 496 -1.13 27.95 23.24
C SER A 496 -0.20 28.07 22.03
N GLU A 497 -0.15 27.05 21.18
CA GLU A 497 0.59 27.06 19.91
C GLU A 497 -0.31 27.58 18.78
N GLY A 498 -1.53 27.03 18.64
CA GLY A 498 -2.51 27.49 17.65
C GLY A 498 -2.94 28.95 17.82
N ARG A 499 -2.98 29.49 19.04
CA ARG A 499 -3.19 30.94 19.27
C ARG A 499 -2.07 31.80 18.70
N ARG A 500 -0.82 31.31 18.74
CA ARG A 500 0.36 32.01 18.21
C ARG A 500 0.42 31.88 16.69
N MET A 501 0.36 30.64 16.19
CA MET A 501 0.42 30.33 14.74
C MET A 501 -0.68 31.01 13.93
N LEU A 502 -1.88 31.16 14.50
CA LEU A 502 -3.02 31.78 13.81
C LEU A 502 -3.22 33.25 14.19
N GLU A 503 -2.38 33.82 15.06
CA GLU A 503 -2.51 35.18 15.61
C GLU A 503 -3.94 35.47 16.16
N LEU A 504 -4.37 34.67 17.14
CA LEU A 504 -5.72 34.66 17.73
C LEU A 504 -5.70 34.56 19.27
N GLU A 505 -4.80 35.30 19.94
CA GLU A 505 -4.64 35.21 21.41
C GLU A 505 -5.94 35.52 22.19
N ASP A 506 -6.67 36.56 21.77
CA ASP A 506 -7.93 37.03 22.40
C ASP A 506 -9.16 36.17 22.07
N THR A 507 -9.08 35.26 21.08
CA THR A 507 -10.20 34.37 20.72
C THR A 507 -9.82 32.90 20.94
N PRO A 508 -9.80 32.42 22.19
CA PRO A 508 -9.32 31.08 22.50
C PRO A 508 -10.29 29.97 22.10
N SER A 509 -11.57 30.24 21.86
CA SER A 509 -12.57 29.19 21.58
C SER A 509 -13.62 29.56 20.52
N PHE A 510 -14.08 28.52 19.82
CA PHE A 510 -14.95 28.59 18.65
C PHE A 510 -16.01 27.49 18.73
N CYS A 511 -17.28 27.84 18.49
CA CYS A 511 -18.33 26.84 18.24
C CYS A 511 -18.35 26.52 16.74
N LEU A 512 -18.17 25.26 16.39
CA LEU A 512 -18.05 24.76 15.02
C LEU A 512 -18.99 23.57 14.81
N ARG A 513 -19.44 23.34 13.57
CA ARG A 513 -20.29 22.19 13.24
C ARG A 513 -19.43 20.91 13.18
N TYR A 514 -19.83 19.82 13.81
CA TYR A 514 -19.17 18.52 13.69
C TYR A 514 -20.09 17.50 13.01
N ALA A 515 -19.54 16.66 12.15
CA ALA A 515 -20.28 15.65 11.40
C ALA A 515 -19.41 14.40 11.12
N ASN A 516 -19.26 13.52 12.10
CA ASN A 516 -18.45 12.28 12.01
C ASN A 516 -16.98 12.50 11.57
N GLY A 517 -16.41 13.69 11.79
CA GLY A 517 -15.03 14.01 11.43
C GLY A 517 -14.01 13.20 12.22
N PRO A 518 -12.80 12.97 11.69
CA PRO A 518 -11.80 12.10 12.32
C PRO A 518 -11.37 12.58 13.69
N LEU A 519 -10.99 11.68 14.59
CA LEU A 519 -10.09 12.02 15.70
C LEU A 519 -8.68 11.78 15.21
N LEU A 520 -7.89 12.82 15.00
CA LEU A 520 -6.53 12.71 14.44
C LEU A 520 -5.49 12.75 15.56
N VAL A 521 -4.49 11.86 15.50
CA VAL A 521 -3.32 11.87 16.39
C VAL A 521 -2.04 11.89 15.55
N ALA A 522 -1.05 12.69 15.94
CA ALA A 522 0.25 12.72 15.28
C ALA A 522 0.99 11.38 15.41
N LEU A 523 1.66 10.98 14.33
CA LEU A 523 2.69 9.95 14.37
C LEU A 523 4.06 10.62 14.61
N PRO A 524 4.91 10.07 15.50
CA PRO A 524 6.34 10.31 15.46
C PRO A 524 6.92 10.01 14.07
N PRO A 525 7.93 10.76 13.56
CA PRO A 525 8.46 10.58 12.21
C PRO A 525 8.94 9.17 11.87
N ASP A 526 9.54 8.48 12.84
CA ASP A 526 9.92 7.06 12.76
C ASP A 526 8.71 6.14 12.60
N VAL A 527 7.63 6.37 13.37
CA VAL A 527 6.38 5.60 13.25
C VAL A 527 5.67 5.93 11.93
N TYR A 528 5.76 7.18 11.45
CA TYR A 528 5.23 7.58 10.15
C TYR A 528 5.95 6.92 8.98
N ASN A 529 7.29 6.89 8.98
CA ASN A 529 8.07 6.22 7.94
C ASN A 529 7.78 4.71 7.90
N ASN A 530 7.68 4.06 9.07
CA ASN A 530 7.21 2.67 9.20
C ASN A 530 5.81 2.46 8.58
N TYR A 531 4.96 3.49 8.58
CA TYR A 531 3.60 3.49 8.02
C TYR A 531 3.54 3.92 6.55
N GLN A 532 4.63 4.48 6.00
CA GLN A 532 4.78 5.01 4.64
C GLN A 532 6.22 4.85 4.08
N PRO A 533 6.78 3.62 3.94
CA PRO A 533 8.19 3.43 3.58
C PRO A 533 8.59 4.14 2.28
N GLY A 534 9.53 5.07 2.37
CA GLY A 534 10.10 5.80 1.23
C GLY A 534 9.23 6.90 0.61
N ARG A 535 8.16 7.38 1.27
CA ARG A 535 7.25 8.41 0.72
C ARG A 535 7.47 9.84 1.18
N VAL A 536 8.29 10.06 2.20
CA VAL A 536 8.89 11.37 2.49
C VAL A 536 10.41 11.19 2.36
N PRO A 537 11.10 11.98 1.53
CA PRO A 537 12.57 11.96 1.48
C PRO A 537 13.15 12.36 2.83
N GLU A 538 14.22 11.71 3.29
CA GLU A 538 14.92 12.11 4.54
C GLU A 538 15.32 13.60 4.53
N ALA A 539 15.65 14.13 3.34
CA ALA A 539 15.94 15.55 3.09
C ALA A 539 14.75 16.53 3.31
N MET A 540 13.55 16.04 3.63
CA MET A 540 12.43 16.88 4.08
C MET A 540 12.21 16.84 5.61
N MET A 541 12.89 15.92 6.32
CA MET A 541 12.70 15.68 7.77
C MET A 541 13.97 15.92 8.60
N MET A 542 15.15 15.92 7.95
CA MET A 542 16.42 16.30 8.56
C MET A 542 16.82 17.72 8.14
N ASP A 543 17.48 18.44 9.05
CA ASP A 543 18.18 19.68 8.71
C ASP A 543 19.56 19.41 8.07
N GLU A 544 20.29 20.47 7.71
CA GLU A 544 21.65 20.38 7.14
C GLU A 544 22.68 19.74 8.10
N THR A 545 22.33 19.49 9.37
CA THR A 545 23.18 18.84 10.37
C THR A 545 22.86 17.35 10.56
N GLY A 546 21.82 16.83 9.89
CA GLY A 546 21.37 15.44 10.05
C GLY A 546 20.57 15.20 11.33
N VAL A 547 20.08 16.26 11.99
CA VAL A 547 19.21 16.15 13.16
C VAL A 547 17.75 16.15 12.70
N LEU A 548 16.96 15.28 13.31
CA LEU A 548 15.52 15.16 13.06
C LEU A 548 14.83 16.40 13.65
N ASN A 549 14.44 17.36 12.80
CA ASN A 549 13.97 18.65 13.28
C ASN A 549 12.61 18.52 13.99
N SER A 550 12.49 19.07 15.21
CA SER A 550 11.25 19.11 15.99
C SER A 550 10.08 19.77 15.25
N ASP A 551 10.37 20.68 14.33
CA ASP A 551 9.36 21.41 13.54
C ASP A 551 8.59 20.50 12.56
N THR A 552 9.06 19.27 12.35
CA THR A 552 8.45 18.29 11.42
C THR A 552 7.26 17.52 12.01
N LEU A 553 7.00 17.65 13.31
CA LEU A 553 5.84 17.06 13.96
C LEU A 553 4.56 17.88 13.70
N PRO A 554 3.41 17.25 13.39
CA PRO A 554 2.14 17.96 13.32
C PRO A 554 1.84 18.65 14.65
N THR A 555 1.55 19.93 14.56
CA THR A 555 1.27 20.80 15.71
C THR A 555 -0.23 20.92 15.94
N PRO A 556 -0.75 20.59 17.14
CA PRO A 556 -2.19 20.66 17.40
C PRO A 556 -2.62 22.14 17.53
N LEU A 557 -3.35 22.65 16.55
CA LEU A 557 -3.87 24.02 16.56
C LEU A 557 -5.02 24.18 17.55
N ALA A 558 -5.92 23.21 17.59
CA ALA A 558 -7.14 23.25 18.41
C ALA A 558 -7.49 21.88 18.97
N VAL A 559 -8.09 21.84 20.16
CA VAL A 559 -8.63 20.64 20.81
C VAL A 559 -10.14 20.73 20.99
N PHE A 560 -10.82 19.59 20.93
CA PHE A 560 -12.22 19.46 21.33
C PHE A 560 -12.35 19.76 22.83
N SER A 561 -13.08 20.82 23.20
CA SER A 561 -13.12 21.31 24.59
C SER A 561 -14.49 21.20 25.24
N ASP A 562 -15.59 21.42 24.53
CA ASP A 562 -16.94 21.14 25.06
C ASP A 562 -17.97 20.79 23.96
N CYS A 563 -19.08 20.16 24.35
CA CYS A 563 -20.21 19.88 23.46
C CYS A 563 -21.49 19.77 24.30
N SER A 564 -22.51 20.52 23.91
CA SER A 564 -23.85 20.49 24.50
C SER A 564 -24.87 19.74 23.62
N ASP A 565 -24.44 19.19 22.49
CA ASP A 565 -25.31 18.51 21.53
C ASP A 565 -25.29 16.99 21.75
N GLU A 566 -26.36 16.45 22.33
CA GLU A 566 -26.51 15.03 22.65
C GLU A 566 -26.46 14.11 21.40
N ARG A 567 -26.57 14.68 20.19
CA ARG A 567 -26.40 13.96 18.91
C ARG A 567 -24.93 13.66 18.59
N VAL A 568 -23.97 14.10 19.40
CA VAL A 568 -22.54 13.77 19.25
C VAL A 568 -22.19 12.56 20.13
N GLU A 569 -22.43 11.37 19.60
CA GLU A 569 -22.17 10.10 20.28
C GLU A 569 -20.69 9.95 20.65
N GLY A 570 -20.43 9.52 21.89
CA GLY A 570 -19.06 9.34 22.40
C GLY A 570 -18.31 10.64 22.69
N TRP A 571 -18.95 11.82 22.68
CA TRP A 571 -18.32 13.12 22.96
C TRP A 571 -17.29 13.10 24.13
N LYS A 572 -17.59 12.39 25.23
CA LYS A 572 -16.70 12.29 26.40
C LYS A 572 -15.30 11.74 26.09
N SER A 573 -15.13 10.93 25.05
CA SER A 573 -13.79 10.49 24.58
C SER A 573 -13.19 11.44 23.54
N MET A 574 -13.99 12.26 22.85
CA MET A 574 -13.48 13.30 21.95
C MET A 574 -12.78 14.43 22.71
N LYS A 575 -13.32 14.83 23.88
CA LYS A 575 -12.78 15.92 24.70
C LYS A 575 -11.29 15.73 25.00
N GLY A 576 -10.49 16.75 24.73
CA GLY A 576 -9.03 16.74 24.84
C GLY A 576 -8.27 16.28 23.60
N HIS A 577 -8.90 15.57 22.65
CA HIS A 577 -8.26 15.26 21.36
C HIS A 577 -8.13 16.52 20.52
N ALA A 578 -7.10 16.56 19.67
CA ALA A 578 -6.95 17.59 18.66
C ALA A 578 -8.09 17.53 17.64
N ALA A 579 -8.78 18.66 17.49
CA ALA A 579 -9.76 18.91 16.44
C ALA A 579 -9.12 19.49 15.18
N ALA A 580 -7.90 20.05 15.29
CA ALA A 580 -7.15 20.69 14.21
C ALA A 580 -5.66 20.44 14.38
N TRP A 581 -4.96 20.08 13.29
CA TRP A 581 -3.51 20.02 13.21
C TRP A 581 -2.98 20.89 12.07
N ALA A 582 -1.88 21.58 12.32
CA ALA A 582 -1.00 22.17 11.31
C ALA A 582 0.19 21.23 11.09
N TRP A 583 0.75 21.24 9.89
CA TRP A 583 2.02 20.58 9.57
C TRP A 583 2.77 21.39 8.53
N GLN A 584 4.09 21.48 8.67
CA GLN A 584 4.95 22.26 7.79
C GLN A 584 6.23 21.48 7.50
N THR A 585 6.78 21.70 6.30
CA THR A 585 8.09 21.20 5.89
C THR A 585 8.94 22.36 5.39
N SER A 586 10.17 22.08 4.95
CA SER A 586 10.99 23.01 4.16
C SER A 586 10.36 23.37 2.80
N GLY A 587 9.43 22.54 2.30
CA GLY A 587 8.60 22.81 1.13
C GLY A 587 7.30 23.53 1.52
N GLY A 588 6.22 22.75 1.69
CA GLY A 588 4.85 23.27 1.84
C GLY A 588 4.24 23.15 3.23
N ARG A 589 2.99 23.65 3.36
CA ARG A 589 2.18 23.62 4.59
C ARG A 589 0.85 22.90 4.40
N ALA A 590 0.41 22.20 5.44
CA ALA A 590 -0.88 21.52 5.46
C ALA A 590 -1.66 21.77 6.75
N VAL A 591 -2.98 21.84 6.64
CA VAL A 591 -3.91 21.86 7.78
C VAL A 591 -4.92 20.74 7.61
N VAL A 592 -5.19 20.01 8.69
CA VAL A 592 -6.25 19.00 8.75
C VAL A 592 -7.18 19.29 9.92
N LEU A 593 -8.47 19.46 9.63
CA LEU A 593 -9.48 19.97 10.54
C LEU A 593 -10.70 19.05 10.58
N SER A 594 -11.03 18.52 11.76
CA SER A 594 -12.11 17.55 11.94
C SER A 594 -13.52 18.16 11.94
N PRO A 595 -13.81 19.29 12.62
CA PRO A 595 -15.07 20.01 12.49
C PRO A 595 -15.08 20.93 11.26
N HIS A 596 -16.24 21.51 10.97
CA HIS A 596 -16.56 22.33 9.82
C HIS A 596 -16.76 23.81 10.22
N PRO A 597 -15.74 24.68 10.09
CA PRO A 597 -15.92 26.12 10.25
C PRO A 597 -16.76 26.74 9.13
N GLU A 598 -16.79 26.11 7.95
CA GLU A 598 -17.50 26.57 6.76
C GLU A 598 -19.03 26.50 6.90
N TYR A 599 -19.53 25.57 7.72
CA TYR A 599 -20.96 25.45 8.02
C TYR A 599 -21.42 26.28 9.23
N ALA A 600 -20.50 26.74 10.08
CA ALA A 600 -20.87 27.54 11.25
C ALA A 600 -21.13 29.02 10.89
N GLN A 601 -20.44 29.55 9.88
CA GLN A 601 -20.55 30.91 9.29
C GLN A 601 -20.59 32.15 10.23
N THR A 602 -20.48 31.98 11.55
CA THR A 602 -20.30 33.05 12.53
C THR A 602 -19.06 33.90 12.24
N GLU A 603 -19.02 35.17 12.67
CA GLU A 603 -17.82 36.02 12.54
C GLU A 603 -16.54 35.33 13.07
N LYS A 604 -16.66 34.58 14.19
CA LYS A 604 -15.54 33.82 14.77
C LYS A 604 -15.11 32.63 13.91
N SER A 605 -16.03 31.84 13.36
CA SER A 605 -15.66 30.71 12.50
C SER A 605 -15.16 31.15 11.12
N GLN A 606 -15.67 32.28 10.59
CA GLN A 606 -15.08 32.95 9.43
C GLN A 606 -13.65 33.42 9.72
N LEU A 607 -13.42 34.08 10.85
CA LEU A 607 -12.10 34.54 11.29
C LEU A 607 -11.10 33.38 11.44
N LEU A 608 -11.51 32.28 12.09
CA LEU A 608 -10.69 31.07 12.20
C LEU A 608 -10.32 30.53 10.82
N PHE A 609 -11.29 30.32 9.93
CA PHE A 609 -11.05 29.81 8.58
C PHE A 609 -10.09 30.71 7.79
N ARG A 610 -10.29 32.04 7.84
CA ARG A 610 -9.42 33.03 7.18
C ARG A 610 -7.99 33.02 7.74
N ARG A 611 -7.82 32.86 9.06
CA ARG A 611 -6.49 32.68 9.67
C ARG A 611 -5.84 31.36 9.31
N LEU A 612 -6.59 30.26 9.17
CA LEU A 612 -6.07 28.99 8.64
C LEU A 612 -5.59 29.15 7.18
N LEU A 613 -6.34 29.88 6.33
CA LEU A 613 -5.89 30.17 4.96
C LEU A 613 -4.62 31.02 4.93
N LEU A 614 -4.53 32.08 5.74
CA LEU A 614 -3.33 32.91 5.82
C LEU A 614 -2.13 32.11 6.35
N TRP A 615 -2.31 31.27 7.39
CA TRP A 615 -1.24 30.40 7.89
C TRP A 615 -0.78 29.38 6.82
N CYS A 616 -1.66 28.89 5.95
CA CYS A 616 -1.24 28.06 4.82
C CYS A 616 -0.33 28.80 3.82
N LEU A 617 -0.28 30.13 3.79
CA LEU A 617 0.44 30.88 2.74
C LEU A 617 1.85 31.37 3.10
N GLY A 618 2.16 31.62 4.38
CA GLY A 618 3.48 32.15 4.78
C GLY A 618 3.49 32.92 6.09
#